data_AF-A0A967KEE4-F1
#
_entry.id   AF-A0A967KEE4-F1
#
_cell.length_a   1.000
_cell.length_b   1.000
_cell.length_c   1.000
_cell.angle_alpha   90.00
_cell.angle_beta   90.00
_cell.angle_gamma   90.00
#
_symmetry.space_group_name_H-M   'P 1'
#
loop_
_entity.id
_entity.type
_entity.pdbx_description
1 polymer ?
#
loop_
_entity_poly.entity_id
_entity_poly.type
_entity_poly.pdbx_seq_one_letter_code
_entity_poly.pdbx_strand_id
1 'polypeptide(L)'
;MAQDLLEQIKIPEYWLSWTYFQSHLLRSPLIGLNQERVNIIDHGRQNYDNGPDVLDATIEINGIRYQGDVEFHLAAQDWFLHGH
;
A
#
# COMPACT_ATOMS: atom_id res chain seq x y z
N MET A 1 -6.03 -8.54 -31.00
CA MET A 1 -4.88 -7.66 -31.35
C MET A 1 -4.69 -6.47 -30.42
N ALA A 2 -5.73 -5.95 -29.73
CA ALA A 2 -5.55 -4.89 -28.72
C ALA A 2 -5.72 -5.37 -27.26
N GLN A 3 -6.11 -6.64 -27.04
CA GLN A 3 -6.32 -7.20 -25.69
C GLN A 3 -5.04 -7.80 -25.09
N ASP A 4 -4.06 -8.21 -25.90
CA ASP A 4 -2.81 -8.85 -25.44
C ASP A 4 -1.74 -7.86 -24.93
N LEU A 5 -1.89 -6.55 -25.13
CA LEU A 5 -0.88 -5.54 -24.76
C LEU A 5 -1.01 -5.04 -23.31
N LEU A 6 -2.13 -5.32 -22.64
CA LEU A 6 -2.35 -4.92 -21.24
C LEU A 6 -1.84 -5.97 -20.23
N GLU A 7 -1.48 -7.18 -20.68
CA GLU A 7 -1.09 -8.30 -19.80
C GLU A 7 0.35 -8.26 -19.28
N GLN A 8 1.16 -7.24 -19.60
CA GLN A 8 2.60 -7.27 -19.27
C GLN A 8 3.12 -6.08 -18.45
N ILE A 9 2.26 -5.30 -17.80
CA ILE A 9 2.75 -4.37 -16.78
C ILE A 9 3.00 -5.15 -15.49
N LYS A 10 4.23 -5.63 -15.31
CA LYS A 10 4.71 -6.10 -14.01
C LYS A 10 5.03 -4.88 -13.15
N ILE A 11 4.16 -4.58 -12.19
CA ILE A 11 4.44 -3.59 -11.15
C ILE A 11 5.31 -4.27 -10.11
N PRO A 12 6.56 -3.81 -9.86
CA PRO A 12 7.37 -4.35 -8.78
C PRO A 12 6.81 -3.96 -7.41
N GLU A 13 6.93 -4.82 -6.40
CA GLU A 13 6.40 -4.58 -5.05
C GLU A 13 6.97 -3.30 -4.40
N TYR A 14 8.25 -2.99 -4.62
CA TYR A 14 8.86 -1.76 -4.13
C TYR A 14 8.20 -0.47 -4.66
N TRP A 15 7.46 -0.55 -5.78
CA TRP A 15 6.67 0.59 -6.26
C TRP A 15 5.51 0.91 -5.34
N LEU A 16 4.97 -0.07 -4.61
CA LEU A 16 3.91 0.15 -3.61
C LEU A 16 4.44 1.04 -2.49
N SER A 17 5.63 0.70 -1.95
CA SER A 17 6.30 1.50 -0.93
C SER A 17 6.58 2.92 -1.41
N TRP A 18 7.16 3.09 -2.62
CA TRP A 18 7.36 4.42 -3.19
C TRP A 18 6.06 5.20 -3.37
N THR A 19 5.02 4.54 -3.90
CA THR A 19 3.70 5.13 -4.14
C THR A 19 3.04 5.57 -2.84
N TYR A 20 3.21 4.81 -1.77
CA TYR A 20 2.74 5.17 -0.45
C TYR A 20 3.35 6.49 0.02
N PHE A 21 4.68 6.63 0.01
CA PHE A 21 5.37 7.86 0.39
C PHE A 21 5.08 9.04 -0.57
N GLN A 22 4.78 8.75 -1.84
CA GLN A 22 4.39 9.74 -2.84
C GLN A 22 2.87 9.85 -3.04
N SER A 23 2.06 9.49 -2.05
CA SER A 23 0.60 9.40 -2.19
C SER A 23 -0.07 10.72 -2.61
N HIS A 24 0.58 11.87 -2.40
CA HIS A 24 0.13 13.17 -2.89
C HIS A 24 0.10 13.29 -4.43
N LEU A 25 0.82 12.42 -5.15
CA LEU A 25 0.80 12.31 -6.61
C LEU A 25 -0.37 11.46 -7.11
N LEU A 26 -1.04 10.72 -6.22
CA LEU A 26 -2.16 9.87 -6.58
C LEU A 26 -3.45 10.67 -6.73
N ARG A 27 -4.38 10.09 -7.48
CA ARG A 27 -5.73 10.63 -7.59
C ARG A 27 -6.42 10.56 -6.23
N SER A 28 -6.87 11.71 -5.74
CA SER A 28 -7.65 11.83 -4.51
C SER A 28 -9.16 11.79 -4.81
N PRO A 29 -9.99 11.18 -3.93
CA PRO A 29 -9.61 10.46 -2.72
C PRO A 29 -9.01 9.08 -3.01
N LEU A 30 -8.18 8.56 -2.09
CA LEU A 30 -7.79 7.15 -2.11
C LEU A 30 -8.99 6.33 -1.64
N ILE A 31 -9.33 5.31 -2.43
CA ILE A 31 -10.50 4.45 -2.19
C ILE A 31 -10.02 3.01 -2.20
N GLY A 32 -10.35 2.28 -1.12
CA GLY A 32 -10.08 0.85 -1.01
C GLY A 32 -11.06 0.00 -1.83
N LEU A 33 -10.80 -1.31 -1.87
CA LEU A 33 -11.58 -2.25 -2.70
C LEU A 33 -13.05 -2.36 -2.25
N ASN A 34 -13.34 -2.09 -0.97
CA ASN A 34 -14.70 -2.12 -0.42
C ASN A 34 -15.34 -0.72 -0.39
N GLN A 35 -14.83 0.22 -1.21
CA GLN A 35 -15.27 1.62 -1.30
C GLN A 35 -15.03 2.46 -0.03
N GLU A 36 -14.23 1.96 0.90
CA GLU A 36 -13.79 2.70 2.05
C GLU A 36 -12.87 3.85 1.63
N ARG A 37 -13.09 5.04 2.21
CA ARG A 37 -12.13 6.13 2.06
C ARG A 37 -10.92 5.83 2.91
N VAL A 38 -9.74 5.94 2.31
CA VAL A 38 -8.45 5.82 2.99
C VAL A 38 -7.77 7.18 2.97
N ASN A 39 -7.35 7.66 4.13
CA ASN A 39 -6.52 8.85 4.27
C ASN A 39 -5.22 8.45 4.95
N ILE A 40 -4.07 8.80 4.37
CA ILE A 40 -2.79 8.69 5.05
C ILE A 40 -2.61 9.99 5.84
N ILE A 41 -2.58 9.88 7.18
CA ILE A 41 -2.45 11.02 8.09
C ILE A 41 -0.97 11.29 8.39
N ASP A 42 -0.23 10.21 8.64
CA ASP A 42 1.23 10.19 8.80
C ASP A 42 1.76 8.95 8.09
N HIS A 43 2.77 9.15 7.24
CA HIS A 43 3.45 8.08 6.51
C HIS A 43 4.36 7.22 7.39
N GLY A 44 4.62 7.62 8.63
CA GLY A 44 5.57 6.90 9.47
C GLY A 44 7.00 6.96 8.90
N ARG A 45 7.80 5.93 9.18
CA ARG A 45 9.19 5.83 8.71
C ARG A 45 9.40 4.55 7.91
N GLN A 46 10.18 4.64 6.83
CA GLN A 46 10.61 3.46 6.10
C GLN A 46 11.43 2.54 7.01
N ASN A 47 11.13 1.24 6.99
CA ASN A 47 11.95 0.22 7.62
C ASN A 47 13.01 -0.28 6.62
N TYR A 48 14.26 -0.40 7.07
CA TYR A 48 15.35 -0.98 6.27
C TYR A 48 15.78 -2.37 6.79
N ASP A 49 15.18 -2.80 7.89
CA ASP A 49 15.40 -4.11 8.49
C ASP A 49 14.28 -5.08 8.11
N ASN A 50 14.37 -6.33 8.57
CA ASN A 50 13.31 -7.31 8.39
C ASN A 50 12.01 -6.87 9.09
N GLY A 51 10.88 -7.37 8.59
CA GLY A 51 9.55 -7.08 9.12
C GLY A 51 8.79 -6.10 8.23
N PRO A 52 7.89 -5.29 8.80
CA PRO A 52 7.00 -4.43 8.02
C PRO A 52 7.78 -3.40 7.19
N ASP A 53 7.32 -3.07 5.98
CA ASP A 53 7.92 -2.04 5.12
C ASP A 53 8.00 -0.64 5.76
N VAL A 54 7.03 -0.30 6.62
CA VAL A 54 6.89 1.02 7.25
C VAL A 54 6.56 0.86 8.73
N LEU A 55 7.21 1.65 9.56
CA LEU A 55 6.98 1.68 11.01
C LEU A 55 6.18 2.91 11.43
N ASP A 56 5.32 2.74 12.44
CA ASP A 56 4.63 3.82 13.16
C ASP A 56 3.79 4.78 12.28
N ALA A 57 3.18 4.27 11.21
CA ALA A 57 2.28 5.05 10.37
C ALA A 57 0.94 5.34 11.06
N THR A 58 0.26 6.40 10.61
CA THR A 58 -1.12 6.68 11.00
C THR A 58 -2.01 6.83 9.76
N ILE A 59 -3.02 5.97 9.64
CA ILE A 59 -4.01 6.04 8.57
C ILE A 59 -5.42 6.16 9.15
N GLU A 60 -6.33 6.70 8.35
CA GLU A 60 -7.74 6.76 8.67
C GLU A 60 -8.52 6.02 7.58
N ILE A 61 -9.33 5.04 8.00
CA ILE A 61 -10.20 4.26 7.12
C ILE A 61 -11.64 4.46 7.60
N ASN A 62 -12.51 5.00 6.74
CA ASN A 62 -13.89 5.33 7.08
C ASN A 62 -14.04 6.15 8.39
N GLY A 63 -13.11 7.07 8.65
CA GLY A 63 -13.12 7.93 9.84
C GLY A 63 -12.56 7.28 11.11
N ILE A 64 -12.16 6.00 11.05
CA ILE A 64 -11.48 5.31 12.16
C ILE A 64 -9.98 5.43 11.95
N ARG A 65 -9.26 5.93 12.97
CA ARG A 65 -7.80 6.04 12.95
C ARG A 65 -7.14 4.76 13.42
N TYR A 66 -6.14 4.34 12.66
CA TYR A 66 -5.26 3.21 12.95
C TYR A 66 -3.84 3.74 13.05
N GLN A 67 -3.12 3.30 14.07
CA GLN A 67 -1.71 3.60 14.28
C GLN A 67 -0.95 2.28 14.39
N GLY A 68 0.13 2.15 13.63
CA GLY A 68 0.96 0.95 13.62
C GLY A 68 1.78 0.82 12.33
N ASP A 69 2.34 -0.35 12.15
CA ASP A 69 3.22 -0.65 11.03
C ASP A 69 2.41 -1.02 9.78
N VAL A 70 3.01 -0.84 8.60
CA VAL A 70 2.39 -1.12 7.29
C VAL A 70 3.30 -2.04 6.49
N GLU A 71 2.71 -3.04 5.86
CA GLU A 71 3.35 -3.98 4.94
C GLU A 71 2.64 -3.89 3.58
N PHE A 72 3.42 -3.93 2.50
CA PHE A 72 2.90 -3.89 1.14
C PHE A 72 3.11 -5.20 0.42
N HIS A 73 2.05 -5.71 -0.19
CA HIS A 73 2.12 -6.84 -1.11
C HIS A 73 1.35 -6.58 -2.39
N LEU A 74 1.83 -7.12 -3.51
CA LEU A 74 1.09 -7.10 -4.76
C LEU A 74 -0.16 -7.99 -4.70
N ALA A 75 -0.05 -9.14 -4.02
CA ALA A 75 -1.18 -10.02 -3.75
C ALA A 75 -1.31 -10.27 -2.25
N ALA A 76 -2.55 -10.25 -1.75
CA ALA A 76 -2.83 -10.58 -0.35
C ALA A 76 -2.37 -12.00 0.04
N GLN A 77 -2.16 -12.89 -0.94
CA GLN A 77 -1.64 -14.23 -0.69
C GLN A 77 -0.16 -14.24 -0.26
N ASP A 78 0.61 -13.22 -0.64
CA ASP A 78 2.03 -13.10 -0.31
C ASP A 78 2.24 -12.91 1.20
N TRP A 79 1.24 -12.34 1.90
CA TRP A 79 1.18 -12.30 3.36
C TRP A 79 1.42 -13.68 4.00
N PHE A 80 0.71 -14.70 3.50
CA PHE A 80 0.83 -16.07 4.00
C PHE A 80 2.13 -16.74 3.55
N LEU A 81 2.67 -16.37 2.38
CA LEU A 81 3.97 -16.91 1.90
C LEU A 81 5.13 -16.44 2.76
N HIS A 82 5.01 -15.26 3.37
CA HIS A 82 5.99 -14.73 4.33
C HIS A 82 5.80 -15.28 5.75
N GLY A 83 4.75 -16.09 5.98
CA GLY A 83 4.47 -16.72 7.27
C GLY A 83 3.72 -15.84 8.25
N HIS A 84 3.00 -14.83 7.76
CA HIS A 84 2.14 -13.96 8.55
C HIS A 84 0.66 -14.37 8.51
#